data_AF-A0A2N5DUJ8-F1
#
_entry.id   AF-A0A2N5DUJ8-F1
#
_cell.length_a   1.000
_cell.length_b   1.000
_cell.length_c   1.000
_cell.angle_alpha   90.00
_cell.angle_beta   90.00
_cell.angle_gamma   90.00
#
_symmetry.space_group_name_H-M   'P 1'
#
loop_
_entity.id
_entity.type
_entity.pdbx_description
1 polymer ?
#
loop_
_entity_poly.entity_id
_entity_poly.type
_entity_poly.pdbx_seq_one_letter_code
_entity_poly.pdbx_strand_id
1 'polypeptide(L)'
;MQIKVLGSAAGGGFPQWNCNCRNCQGVREGTLNASRRTQSSIAVSDNGKEWVLCNVSPDICHQLAATPELNKPEVLRGTGIGAIILTDSQIDHCAGLLNLREGCPHHVWCTPEVHDDLTTGFPVFTMLSHWNGGLIHHGVTPHEAFTTSACPAIRFTAIPLLSNAPPYSQYRGKPLPGHNVALFIEDTASGRTLLYAPGLGEPDEALLGWMKKADCLLIDGTLWRDNELADTGVGRNTGKDMGHLALSEETGLAALLRTLPAKRKILIHINNTNPILDEDSAERHMLTQQGIEVSWDGMTIDL
;
A
#
# COMPACT_ATOMS: atom_id res chain seq x y z
N MET A 1 -6.90 16.75 4.65
CA MET A 1 -6.86 15.48 3.91
C MET A 1 -7.08 14.31 4.86
N GLN A 2 -8.01 13.42 4.56
CA GLN A 2 -8.31 12.22 5.33
C GLN A 2 -7.75 10.98 4.64
N ILE A 3 -7.08 10.12 5.38
CA ILE A 3 -6.57 8.82 4.90
C ILE A 3 -7.14 7.70 5.78
N LYS A 4 -7.68 6.66 5.15
CA LYS A 4 -8.16 5.44 5.78
C LYS A 4 -7.25 4.29 5.38
N VAL A 5 -6.68 3.59 6.35
CA VAL A 5 -5.97 2.33 6.11
C VAL A 5 -7.00 1.22 6.01
N LEU A 6 -7.25 0.72 4.80
CA LEU A 6 -8.21 -0.34 4.55
C LEU A 6 -7.60 -1.71 4.90
N GLY A 7 -6.34 -1.90 4.50
CA GLY A 7 -5.53 -3.05 4.84
C GLY A 7 -4.11 -2.64 5.14
N SER A 8 -3.50 -3.29 6.12
CA SER A 8 -2.17 -2.93 6.65
C SER A 8 -1.12 -4.03 6.53
N ALA A 9 -1.50 -5.24 6.09
CA ALA A 9 -0.56 -6.34 5.90
C ALA A 9 0.06 -6.36 4.50
N ALA A 10 1.21 -7.01 4.36
CA ALA A 10 1.80 -7.37 3.07
C ALA A 10 0.98 -8.45 2.35
N GLY A 11 1.43 -8.89 1.18
CA GLY A 11 0.85 -10.00 0.43
C GLY A 11 0.55 -11.24 1.31
N GLY A 12 -0.65 -11.79 1.16
CA GLY A 12 -1.15 -12.94 1.94
C GLY A 12 -1.90 -12.58 3.23
N GLY A 13 -1.80 -11.35 3.72
CA GLY A 13 -2.51 -10.88 4.91
C GLY A 13 -1.98 -11.45 6.23
N PHE A 14 -2.66 -11.14 7.33
CA PHE A 14 -2.33 -11.67 8.66
C PHE A 14 -3.60 -12.07 9.44
N PRO A 15 -3.77 -13.34 9.83
CA PRO A 15 -2.90 -14.48 9.52
C PRO A 15 -2.99 -14.88 8.04
N GLN A 16 -1.86 -15.24 7.43
CA GLN A 16 -1.84 -15.76 6.05
C GLN A 16 -2.46 -17.16 6.00
N TRP A 17 -3.28 -17.44 4.98
CA TRP A 17 -4.15 -18.61 4.89
C TRP A 17 -3.46 -19.97 5.11
N ASN A 18 -2.22 -20.13 4.63
CA ASN A 18 -1.42 -21.35 4.71
C ASN A 18 -0.22 -21.26 5.66
N CYS A 19 -0.09 -20.18 6.43
CA CYS A 19 1.07 -19.96 7.31
C CYS A 19 0.77 -20.41 8.74
N ASN A 20 1.70 -21.13 9.37
CA ASN A 20 1.66 -21.51 10.79
C ASN A 20 2.90 -21.02 11.54
N CYS A 21 3.52 -19.91 11.10
CA CYS A 21 4.55 -19.25 11.90
C CYS A 21 3.97 -18.84 13.27
N ARG A 22 4.84 -18.56 14.25
CA ARG A 22 4.46 -18.14 15.61
C ARG A 22 3.33 -17.11 15.61
N ASN A 23 3.43 -16.10 14.75
CA ASN A 23 2.44 -15.02 14.70
C ASN A 23 1.08 -15.51 14.18
N CYS A 24 1.07 -16.20 13.03
CA CYS A 24 -0.17 -16.69 12.41
C CYS A 24 -0.87 -17.74 13.28
N GLN A 25 -0.11 -18.64 13.90
CA GLN A 25 -0.66 -19.63 14.83
C GLN A 25 -1.19 -18.95 16.09
N GLY A 26 -0.41 -18.05 16.67
CA GLY A 26 -0.76 -17.37 17.92
C GLY A 26 -2.02 -16.52 17.83
N VAL A 27 -2.24 -15.80 16.72
CA VAL A 27 -3.48 -15.04 16.51
C VAL A 27 -4.70 -15.93 16.23
N ARG A 28 -4.51 -17.16 15.70
CA ARG A 28 -5.60 -18.13 15.56
C ARG A 28 -5.99 -18.76 16.90
N GLU A 29 -5.00 -19.07 17.73
CA GLU A 29 -5.18 -19.70 19.03
C GLU A 29 -5.57 -18.71 20.15
N GLY A 30 -5.46 -17.40 19.88
CA GLY A 30 -5.71 -16.36 20.88
C GLY A 30 -4.59 -16.28 21.94
N THR A 31 -3.40 -16.78 21.62
CA THR A 31 -2.22 -16.79 22.50
C THR A 31 -1.25 -15.65 22.23
N LEU A 32 -1.49 -14.87 21.17
CA LEU A 32 -0.71 -13.68 20.79
C LEU A 32 -1.58 -12.44 20.85
N ASN A 33 -1.08 -11.37 21.48
CA ASN A 33 -1.72 -10.07 21.49
C ASN A 33 -1.48 -9.37 20.15
N ALA A 34 -2.30 -9.70 19.14
CA ALA A 34 -2.18 -9.14 17.79
C ALA A 34 -3.55 -9.04 17.12
N SER A 35 -3.72 -8.05 16.24
CA SER A 35 -4.93 -7.86 15.43
C SER A 35 -4.77 -8.42 14.02
N ARG A 36 -5.83 -9.03 13.49
CA ARG A 36 -5.90 -9.51 12.09
C ARG A 36 -5.84 -8.33 11.12
N ARG A 37 -5.23 -8.53 9.95
CA ARG A 37 -5.01 -7.49 8.93
C ARG A 37 -5.20 -8.06 7.53
N THR A 38 -5.89 -7.30 6.69
CA THR A 38 -6.05 -7.51 5.25
C THR A 38 -4.88 -6.89 4.48
N GLN A 39 -4.76 -7.24 3.21
CA GLN A 39 -3.66 -6.82 2.35
C GLN A 39 -3.68 -5.32 2.04
N SER A 40 -2.48 -4.73 1.91
CA SER A 40 -2.22 -3.30 1.84
C SER A 40 -3.10 -2.52 0.86
N SER A 41 -3.86 -1.57 1.39
CA SER A 41 -4.65 -0.61 0.61
C SER A 41 -5.03 0.58 1.50
N ILE A 42 -5.07 1.77 0.92
CA ILE A 42 -5.56 2.98 1.59
C ILE A 42 -6.60 3.71 0.75
N ALA A 43 -7.48 4.47 1.39
CA ALA A 43 -8.38 5.41 0.72
C ALA A 43 -8.07 6.84 1.19
N VAL A 44 -8.04 7.79 0.24
CA VAL A 44 -7.74 9.21 0.49
C VAL A 44 -8.94 10.06 0.09
N SER A 45 -9.29 11.06 0.91
CA SER A 45 -10.38 11.99 0.65
C SER A 45 -10.06 13.42 1.08
N ASP A 46 -10.61 14.41 0.37
CA ASP A 46 -10.66 15.81 0.78
C ASP A 46 -11.99 16.21 1.45
N ASN A 47 -13.01 15.35 1.42
CA ASN A 47 -14.37 15.70 1.84
C ASN A 47 -15.10 14.61 2.67
N GLY A 48 -14.49 13.44 2.84
CA GLY A 48 -15.03 12.30 3.60
C GLY A 48 -16.19 11.56 2.93
N LYS A 49 -16.51 11.86 1.66
CA LYS A 49 -17.62 11.26 0.90
C LYS A 49 -17.16 10.59 -0.38
N GLU A 50 -16.32 11.27 -1.13
CA GLU A 50 -15.64 10.73 -2.32
C GLU A 50 -14.22 10.33 -1.95
N TRP A 51 -13.76 9.22 -2.49
CA TRP A 51 -12.51 8.58 -2.11
C TRP A 51 -11.70 8.19 -3.35
N VAL A 52 -10.40 8.42 -3.26
CA VAL A 52 -9.39 7.84 -4.16
C VAL A 52 -8.81 6.61 -3.48
N LEU A 53 -8.98 5.44 -4.09
CA LEU A 53 -8.44 4.18 -3.60
C LEU A 53 -7.02 3.98 -4.12
N CYS A 54 -6.04 3.78 -3.24
CA CYS A 54 -4.67 3.47 -3.61
C CYS A 54 -4.40 1.98 -3.39
N ASN A 55 -4.16 1.26 -4.49
CA ASN A 55 -4.11 -0.20 -4.60
C ASN A 55 -5.44 -0.87 -4.25
N VAL A 56 -5.79 -1.93 -4.99
CA VAL A 56 -7.04 -2.68 -4.84
C VAL A 56 -6.71 -4.13 -4.49
N SER A 57 -6.67 -4.40 -3.18
CA SER A 57 -6.21 -5.69 -2.68
C SER A 57 -7.22 -6.83 -2.95
N PRO A 58 -6.79 -8.11 -2.92
CA PRO A 58 -7.70 -9.25 -2.96
C PRO A 58 -8.81 -9.23 -1.90
N ASP A 59 -8.56 -8.54 -0.77
CA ASP A 59 -9.49 -8.43 0.36
C ASP A 59 -10.51 -7.29 0.20
N ILE A 60 -10.57 -6.61 -0.95
CA ILE A 60 -11.35 -5.39 -1.15
C ILE A 60 -12.82 -5.53 -0.70
N CYS A 61 -13.48 -6.67 -0.92
CA CYS A 61 -14.86 -6.87 -0.47
C CYS A 61 -15.00 -6.75 1.07
N HIS A 62 -14.06 -7.31 1.83
CA HIS A 62 -14.05 -7.20 3.29
C HIS A 62 -13.67 -5.78 3.73
N GLN A 63 -12.71 -5.17 3.05
CA GLN A 63 -12.27 -3.80 3.33
C GLN A 63 -13.39 -2.78 3.15
N LEU A 64 -14.18 -2.90 2.06
CA LEU A 64 -15.33 -2.05 1.81
C LEU A 64 -16.47 -2.31 2.80
N ALA A 65 -16.72 -3.57 3.15
CA ALA A 65 -17.72 -3.91 4.17
C ALA A 65 -17.36 -3.35 5.55
N ALA A 66 -16.07 -3.29 5.89
CA ALA A 66 -15.57 -2.71 7.14
C ALA A 66 -15.48 -1.17 7.13
N THR A 67 -15.64 -0.53 5.96
CA THR A 67 -15.49 0.93 5.81
C THR A 67 -16.74 1.53 5.16
N PRO A 68 -17.84 1.70 5.92
CA PRO A 68 -19.12 2.14 5.37
C PRO A 68 -19.07 3.54 4.73
N GLU A 69 -18.08 4.37 5.05
CA GLU A 69 -17.84 5.67 4.41
C GLU A 69 -17.53 5.57 2.91
N LEU A 70 -17.12 4.39 2.41
CA LEU A 70 -16.89 4.13 0.99
C LEU A 70 -18.17 3.67 0.26
N ASN A 71 -19.33 3.65 0.92
CA ASN A 71 -20.63 3.38 0.29
C ASN A 71 -21.41 4.69 0.07
N LYS A 72 -22.30 4.72 -0.93
CA LYS A 72 -23.29 5.80 -1.12
C LYS A 72 -24.70 5.24 -0.89
N PRO A 73 -25.24 5.33 0.34
CA PRO A 73 -26.55 4.75 0.67
C PRO A 73 -27.73 5.44 -0.02
N GLU A 74 -27.48 6.61 -0.63
CA GLU A 74 -28.53 7.51 -1.16
C GLU A 74 -29.07 7.04 -2.52
N VAL A 75 -28.45 6.01 -3.09
CA VAL A 75 -28.79 5.42 -4.38
C VAL A 75 -28.85 3.90 -4.27
N LEU A 76 -29.61 3.23 -5.14
CA LEU A 76 -29.76 1.77 -5.12
C LEU A 76 -28.44 1.01 -5.36
N ARG A 77 -27.55 1.60 -6.17
CA ARG A 77 -26.17 1.12 -6.38
C ARG A 77 -25.25 2.33 -6.33
N GLY A 78 -24.41 2.40 -5.30
CA GLY A 78 -23.53 3.54 -5.08
C GLY A 78 -22.25 3.13 -4.38
N THR A 79 -21.16 3.81 -4.73
CA THR A 79 -19.86 3.68 -4.08
C THR A 79 -19.24 5.07 -3.93
N GLY A 80 -18.55 5.29 -2.82
CA GLY A 80 -17.70 6.45 -2.54
C GLY A 80 -16.41 6.45 -3.34
N ILE A 81 -16.04 5.34 -3.98
CA ILE A 81 -14.82 5.24 -4.79
C ILE A 81 -15.04 5.99 -6.11
N GLY A 82 -14.38 7.14 -6.26
CA GLY A 82 -14.45 7.95 -7.47
C GLY A 82 -13.26 7.77 -8.40
N ALA A 83 -12.11 7.30 -7.88
CA ALA A 83 -10.93 6.98 -8.66
C ALA A 83 -10.08 5.91 -7.95
N ILE A 84 -9.25 5.23 -8.73
CA ILE A 84 -8.29 4.22 -8.27
C ILE A 84 -6.90 4.64 -8.76
N ILE A 85 -5.89 4.56 -7.90
CA ILE A 85 -4.48 4.71 -8.27
C ILE A 85 -3.77 3.38 -7.95
N LEU A 86 -3.02 2.83 -8.90
CA LEU A 86 -2.18 1.65 -8.69
C LEU A 86 -0.72 2.09 -8.62
N THR A 87 -0.02 1.70 -7.55
CA THR A 87 1.40 2.02 -7.36
C THR A 87 2.34 1.05 -8.06
N ASP A 88 1.84 -0.13 -8.40
CA ASP A 88 2.53 -1.18 -9.14
C ASP A 88 1.51 -2.16 -9.75
N SER A 89 2.02 -3.20 -10.41
CA SER A 89 1.24 -4.29 -11.02
C SER A 89 1.23 -5.56 -10.15
N GLN A 90 1.58 -5.50 -8.86
CA GLN A 90 1.61 -6.72 -8.05
C GLN A 90 0.20 -7.29 -7.82
N ILE A 91 0.09 -8.62 -7.73
CA ILE A 91 -1.21 -9.32 -7.58
C ILE A 91 -1.96 -8.84 -6.34
N ASP A 92 -1.24 -8.62 -5.24
CA ASP A 92 -1.78 -8.12 -3.98
C ASP A 92 -2.25 -6.66 -4.03
N HIS A 93 -1.90 -5.90 -5.07
CA HIS A 93 -2.32 -4.52 -5.27
C HIS A 93 -3.33 -4.32 -6.41
N CYS A 94 -3.60 -5.34 -7.24
CA CYS A 94 -4.51 -5.18 -8.38
C CYS A 94 -5.60 -6.27 -8.50
N ALA A 95 -5.44 -7.45 -7.89
CA ALA A 95 -6.40 -8.53 -8.07
C ALA A 95 -7.82 -8.19 -7.57
N GLY A 96 -7.94 -7.26 -6.61
CA GLY A 96 -9.23 -6.76 -6.13
C GLY A 96 -10.06 -6.05 -7.20
N LEU A 97 -9.45 -5.54 -8.28
CA LEU A 97 -10.18 -4.94 -9.41
C LEU A 97 -11.24 -5.90 -9.98
N LEU A 98 -10.97 -7.20 -9.98
CA LEU A 98 -11.91 -8.23 -10.44
C LEU A 98 -13.20 -8.23 -9.62
N ASN A 99 -13.15 -7.88 -8.34
CA ASN A 99 -14.30 -7.81 -7.44
C ASN A 99 -15.10 -6.51 -7.57
N LEU A 100 -14.62 -5.53 -8.32
CA LEU A 100 -15.30 -4.24 -8.55
C LEU A 100 -16.08 -4.20 -9.87
N ARG A 101 -16.08 -5.27 -10.65
CA ARG A 101 -16.64 -5.34 -12.03
C ARG A 101 -18.13 -4.97 -12.13
N GLU A 102 -18.94 -5.26 -11.11
CA GLU A 102 -20.37 -4.90 -11.09
C GLU A 102 -20.62 -3.39 -10.95
N GLY A 103 -19.57 -2.62 -10.60
CA GLY A 103 -19.58 -1.17 -10.49
C GLY A 103 -18.93 -0.43 -11.65
N CYS A 104 -18.45 -1.12 -12.70
CA CYS A 104 -17.83 -0.47 -13.85
C CYS A 104 -18.77 0.55 -14.54
N PRO A 105 -18.23 1.62 -15.16
CA PRO A 105 -16.80 1.86 -15.39
C PRO A 105 -16.05 2.45 -14.19
N HIS A 106 -14.74 2.18 -14.09
CA HIS A 106 -13.85 2.75 -13.05
C HIS A 106 -12.71 3.55 -13.67
N HIS A 107 -12.38 4.71 -13.08
CA HIS A 107 -11.22 5.51 -13.46
C HIS A 107 -9.95 5.01 -12.76
N VAL A 108 -9.01 4.44 -13.51
CA VAL A 108 -7.78 3.84 -12.98
C VAL A 108 -6.56 4.58 -13.47
N TRP A 109 -5.81 5.14 -12.52
CA TRP A 109 -4.56 5.85 -12.73
C TRP A 109 -3.39 4.92 -12.49
N CYS A 110 -2.56 4.71 -13.50
CA CYS A 110 -1.32 3.96 -13.37
C CYS A 110 -0.34 4.35 -14.49
N THR A 111 0.93 4.05 -14.28
CA THR A 111 1.98 4.27 -15.28
C THR A 111 1.72 3.41 -16.54
N PRO A 112 2.29 3.79 -17.69
CA PRO A 112 2.22 2.97 -18.90
C PRO A 112 2.73 1.53 -18.69
N GLU A 113 3.77 1.35 -17.86
CA GLU A 113 4.36 0.05 -17.55
C GLU A 113 3.41 -0.84 -16.74
N VAL A 114 2.76 -0.28 -15.71
CA VAL A 114 1.74 -1.02 -14.95
C VAL A 114 0.54 -1.36 -15.85
N HIS A 115 0.12 -0.45 -16.73
CA HIS A 115 -0.94 -0.72 -17.69
C HIS A 115 -0.57 -1.84 -18.69
N ASP A 116 0.67 -1.88 -19.16
CA ASP A 116 1.17 -2.95 -20.05
C ASP A 116 1.09 -4.33 -19.36
N ASP A 117 1.58 -4.43 -18.12
CA ASP A 117 1.46 -5.65 -17.32
C ASP A 117 -0.02 -6.07 -17.13
N LEU A 118 -0.91 -5.09 -16.91
CA LEU A 118 -2.33 -5.32 -16.66
C LEU A 118 -3.21 -5.45 -17.92
N THR A 119 -2.58 -5.41 -19.10
CA THR A 119 -3.22 -5.72 -20.40
C THR A 119 -2.63 -6.96 -21.06
N THR A 120 -1.47 -7.43 -20.58
CA THR A 120 -0.76 -8.60 -21.12
C THR A 120 -0.69 -9.76 -20.11
N GLY A 121 0.29 -9.74 -19.20
CA GLY A 121 0.60 -10.86 -18.29
C GLY A 121 -0.48 -11.14 -17.25
N PHE A 122 -1.15 -10.09 -16.75
CA PHE A 122 -2.36 -10.21 -15.94
C PHE A 122 -3.45 -9.29 -16.52
N PRO A 123 -4.16 -9.71 -17.59
CA PRO A 123 -4.87 -8.82 -18.50
C PRO A 123 -6.22 -8.32 -17.95
N VAL A 124 -6.25 -7.76 -16.72
CA VAL A 124 -7.44 -7.30 -16.02
C VAL A 124 -8.17 -6.19 -16.77
N PHE A 125 -7.45 -5.24 -17.40
CA PHE A 125 -8.08 -4.21 -18.24
C PHE A 125 -8.83 -4.84 -19.41
N THR A 126 -8.20 -5.80 -20.10
CA THR A 126 -8.80 -6.54 -21.21
C THR A 126 -10.02 -7.34 -20.74
N MET A 127 -9.89 -8.09 -19.64
CA MET A 127 -10.98 -8.90 -19.07
C MET A 127 -12.19 -8.05 -18.67
N LEU A 128 -11.96 -6.94 -17.97
CA LEU A 128 -13.04 -6.12 -17.42
C LEU A 128 -13.69 -5.20 -18.47
N SER A 129 -13.12 -5.04 -19.66
CA SER A 129 -13.75 -4.32 -20.77
C SER A 129 -15.15 -4.85 -21.12
N HIS A 130 -15.40 -6.15 -20.84
CA HIS A 130 -16.70 -6.80 -21.04
C HIS A 130 -17.77 -6.40 -20.00
N TRP A 131 -17.41 -5.66 -18.95
CA TRP A 131 -18.33 -5.16 -17.92
C TRP A 131 -18.50 -3.65 -18.06
N ASN A 132 -19.54 -3.22 -18.78
CA ASN A 132 -19.97 -1.82 -18.87
C ASN A 132 -18.83 -0.81 -19.14
N GLY A 133 -17.91 -1.14 -20.07
CA GLY A 133 -16.76 -0.29 -20.42
C GLY A 133 -15.50 -0.53 -19.59
N GLY A 134 -15.60 -1.28 -18.48
CA GLY A 134 -14.44 -1.76 -17.73
C GLY A 134 -13.64 -0.69 -17.02
N LEU A 135 -12.31 -0.81 -17.11
CA LEU A 135 -11.36 0.09 -16.47
C LEU A 135 -10.90 1.14 -17.49
N ILE A 136 -11.06 2.42 -17.15
CA ILE A 136 -10.62 3.56 -17.96
C ILE A 136 -9.23 3.96 -17.48
N HIS A 137 -8.21 3.69 -18.29
CA HIS A 137 -6.82 4.04 -17.98
C HIS A 137 -6.57 5.54 -18.08
N HIS A 138 -5.95 6.10 -17.04
CA HIS A 138 -5.35 7.43 -17.01
C HIS A 138 -3.85 7.27 -16.79
N GLY A 139 -3.05 7.66 -17.79
CA GLY A 139 -1.60 7.53 -17.73
C GLY A 139 -0.98 8.43 -16.66
N VAL A 140 -0.14 7.85 -15.81
CA VAL A 140 0.65 8.58 -14.81
C VAL A 140 2.08 8.73 -15.31
N THR A 141 2.52 9.98 -15.51
CA THR A 141 3.92 10.29 -15.77
C THR A 141 4.63 10.53 -14.44
N PRO A 142 5.70 9.78 -14.10
CA PRO A 142 6.44 10.02 -12.87
C PRO A 142 6.95 11.47 -12.77
N HIS A 143 6.97 12.00 -11.54
CA HIS A 143 7.30 13.39 -11.19
C HIS A 143 6.34 14.46 -11.71
N GLU A 144 5.39 14.15 -12.59
CA GLU A 144 4.31 15.06 -12.95
C GLU A 144 3.16 14.92 -11.95
N ALA A 145 2.63 16.07 -11.51
CA ALA A 145 1.52 16.10 -10.58
C ALA A 145 0.19 15.94 -11.33
N PHE A 146 -0.74 15.19 -10.76
CA PHE A 146 -2.09 15.00 -11.27
C PHE A 146 -3.13 15.10 -10.16
N THR A 147 -4.40 15.28 -10.55
CA THR A 147 -5.55 15.34 -9.64
C THR A 147 -6.65 14.45 -10.21
N THR A 148 -7.54 13.98 -9.34
CA THR A 148 -8.75 13.23 -9.75
C THR A 148 -9.97 14.12 -9.60
N SER A 149 -11.04 13.85 -10.35
CA SER A 149 -12.30 14.57 -10.21
C SER A 149 -13.00 14.31 -8.86
N ALA A 150 -12.71 13.17 -8.23
CA ALA A 150 -13.31 12.75 -6.97
C ALA A 150 -12.82 13.60 -5.78
N CYS A 151 -11.53 13.95 -5.78
CA CYS A 151 -10.90 14.73 -4.72
C CYS A 151 -10.03 15.85 -5.33
N PRO A 152 -10.65 16.95 -5.82
CA PRO A 152 -9.95 18.01 -6.55
C PRO A 152 -8.95 18.81 -5.69
N ALA A 153 -9.07 18.79 -4.36
CA ALA A 153 -8.09 19.44 -3.49
C ALA A 153 -6.84 18.57 -3.25
N ILE A 154 -6.87 17.28 -3.61
CA ILE A 154 -5.75 16.36 -3.42
C ILE A 154 -4.94 16.24 -4.71
N ARG A 155 -3.66 16.62 -4.63
CA ARG A 155 -2.68 16.50 -5.69
C ARG A 155 -1.77 15.30 -5.43
N PHE A 156 -1.60 14.45 -6.43
CA PHE A 156 -0.76 13.26 -6.39
C PHE A 156 0.44 13.46 -7.30
N THR A 157 1.62 13.00 -6.86
CA THR A 157 2.82 12.93 -7.68
C THR A 157 3.44 11.54 -7.49
N ALA A 158 3.58 10.79 -8.57
CA ALA A 158 4.23 9.47 -8.55
C ALA A 158 5.75 9.63 -8.53
N ILE A 159 6.42 8.97 -7.59
CA ILE A 159 7.88 8.98 -7.43
C ILE A 159 8.40 7.58 -7.74
N PRO A 160 9.25 7.39 -8.78
CA PRO A 160 9.83 6.09 -9.11
C PRO A 160 10.54 5.45 -7.93
N LEU A 161 10.38 4.13 -7.81
CA LEU A 161 11.10 3.31 -6.84
C LEU A 161 11.92 2.26 -7.58
N LEU A 162 13.12 1.97 -7.08
CA LEU A 162 13.93 0.88 -7.59
C LEU A 162 13.39 -0.45 -7.04
N SER A 163 12.49 -1.08 -7.78
CA SER A 163 11.94 -2.40 -7.44
C SER A 163 11.66 -3.22 -8.69
N ASN A 164 11.53 -4.54 -8.51
CA ASN A 164 11.27 -5.48 -9.59
C ASN A 164 9.78 -5.52 -9.94
N ALA A 165 9.50 -5.63 -11.25
CA ALA A 165 8.18 -6.01 -11.74
C ALA A 165 7.74 -7.38 -11.16
N PRO A 166 6.41 -7.65 -11.07
CA PRO A 166 5.90 -8.90 -10.53
C PRO A 166 6.39 -10.12 -11.34
N PRO A 167 6.39 -11.34 -10.77
CA PRO A 167 6.91 -12.53 -11.44
C PRO A 167 6.27 -12.87 -12.77
N TYR A 168 5.01 -12.46 -13.00
CA TYR A 168 4.29 -12.70 -14.25
C TYR A 168 4.66 -11.70 -15.37
N SER A 169 5.30 -10.57 -15.01
CA SER A 169 5.64 -9.51 -15.96
C SER A 169 6.72 -9.96 -16.93
N GLN A 170 6.59 -9.56 -18.19
CA GLN A 170 7.65 -9.73 -19.19
C GLN A 170 8.91 -8.92 -18.85
N TYR A 171 8.81 -7.94 -17.96
CA TYR A 171 9.91 -7.11 -17.48
C TYR A 171 10.51 -7.61 -16.15
N ARG A 172 10.15 -8.82 -15.69
CA ARG A 172 10.76 -9.41 -14.49
C ARG A 172 12.29 -9.47 -14.64
N GLY A 173 13.01 -8.86 -13.69
CA GLY A 173 14.47 -8.73 -13.72
C GLY A 173 15.01 -7.64 -14.66
N LYS A 174 14.14 -6.82 -15.25
CA LYS A 174 14.45 -5.66 -16.10
C LYS A 174 13.61 -4.45 -15.66
N PRO A 175 13.83 -3.93 -14.43
CA PRO A 175 12.98 -2.89 -13.88
C PRO A 175 13.05 -1.61 -14.71
N LEU A 176 11.89 -0.98 -14.92
CA LEU A 176 11.71 0.32 -15.54
C LEU A 176 11.17 1.28 -14.47
N PRO A 177 11.45 2.60 -14.55
CA PRO A 177 11.05 3.56 -13.53
C PRO A 177 9.55 3.58 -13.19
N GLY A 178 8.68 3.19 -14.13
CA GLY A 178 7.24 3.20 -13.93
C GLY A 178 6.64 1.92 -13.30
N HIS A 179 7.39 0.82 -13.12
CA HIS A 179 6.80 -0.41 -12.56
C HIS A 179 6.37 -0.29 -11.10
N ASN A 180 7.09 0.52 -10.32
CA ASN A 180 6.83 0.72 -8.91
C ASN A 180 7.01 2.20 -8.58
N VAL A 181 6.00 2.81 -7.99
CA VAL A 181 6.03 4.22 -7.59
C VAL A 181 5.54 4.40 -6.16
N ALA A 182 6.18 5.29 -5.41
CA ALA A 182 5.57 5.90 -4.24
C ALA A 182 4.61 7.02 -4.68
N LEU A 183 3.68 7.39 -3.81
CA LEU A 183 2.81 8.54 -4.01
C LEU A 183 3.17 9.64 -3.01
N PHE A 184 3.57 10.80 -3.53
CA PHE A 184 3.58 12.04 -2.75
C PHE A 184 2.20 12.69 -2.92
N ILE A 185 1.48 12.85 -1.81
CA ILE A 185 0.08 13.29 -1.77
C ILE A 185 0.02 14.59 -1.01
N GLU A 186 -0.51 15.63 -1.65
CA GLU A 186 -0.61 16.98 -1.11
C GLU A 186 -2.06 17.44 -1.07
N ASP A 187 -2.49 17.89 0.09
CA ASP A 187 -3.71 18.67 0.23
C ASP A 187 -3.43 20.14 -0.13
N THR A 188 -3.89 20.56 -1.29
CA THR A 188 -3.67 21.93 -1.79
C THR A 188 -4.39 23.00 -0.97
N ALA A 189 -5.39 22.63 -0.17
CA ALA A 189 -6.12 23.57 0.68
C ALA A 189 -5.37 23.86 1.99
N SER A 190 -4.73 22.84 2.57
CA SER A 190 -4.01 22.97 3.85
C SER A 190 -2.48 23.02 3.72
N GLY A 191 -1.94 22.66 2.56
CA GLY A 191 -0.51 22.49 2.31
C GLY A 191 0.09 21.24 2.95
N ARG A 192 -0.74 20.34 3.47
CA ARG A 192 -0.30 19.14 4.22
C ARG A 192 0.05 18.01 3.28
N THR A 193 1.09 17.26 3.65
CA THR A 193 1.71 16.31 2.74
C THR A 193 1.90 14.92 3.36
N LEU A 194 1.69 13.89 2.56
CA LEU A 194 1.91 12.48 2.88
C LEU A 194 2.82 11.86 1.81
N LEU A 195 3.83 11.11 2.21
CA LEU A 195 4.50 10.18 1.31
C LEU A 195 4.03 8.75 1.64
N TYR A 196 3.37 8.12 0.68
CA TYR A 196 2.92 6.73 0.74
C TYR A 196 3.84 5.85 -0.12
N ALA A 197 4.59 4.95 0.52
CA ALA A 197 5.52 4.03 -0.14
C ALA A 197 5.44 2.64 0.52
N PRO A 198 4.40 1.83 0.22
CA PRO A 198 4.14 0.57 0.91
C PRO A 198 5.16 -0.52 0.58
N GLY A 199 5.78 -0.47 -0.60
CA GLY A 199 6.93 -1.31 -0.96
C GLY A 199 8.14 -0.41 -1.18
N LEU A 200 9.15 -0.50 -0.33
CA LEU A 200 10.33 0.35 -0.36
C LEU A 200 11.61 -0.45 -0.17
N GLY A 201 12.42 -0.50 -1.23
CA GLY A 201 13.81 -0.96 -1.18
C GLY A 201 14.74 0.11 -0.61
N GLU A 202 16.03 0.02 -0.91
CA GLU A 202 16.99 1.05 -0.50
C GLU A 202 16.63 2.41 -1.14
N PRO A 203 16.36 3.47 -0.36
CA PRO A 203 15.93 4.74 -0.89
C PRO A 203 17.11 5.51 -1.50
N ASP A 204 16.94 6.00 -2.73
CA ASP A 204 17.92 6.86 -3.39
C ASP A 204 17.84 8.32 -2.92
N GLU A 205 18.79 9.15 -3.36
CA GLU A 205 18.83 10.58 -2.99
C GLU A 205 17.56 11.34 -3.39
N ALA A 206 16.96 10.97 -4.52
CA ALA A 206 15.76 11.61 -5.03
C ALA A 206 14.57 11.34 -4.08
N LEU A 207 14.34 10.09 -3.71
CA LEU A 207 13.29 9.69 -2.78
C LEU A 207 13.52 10.27 -1.39
N LEU A 208 14.76 10.27 -0.89
CA LEU A 208 15.10 10.94 0.38
C LEU A 208 14.73 12.42 0.37
N GLY A 209 14.87 13.09 -0.78
CA GLY A 209 14.42 14.47 -0.98
C GLY A 209 12.91 14.63 -0.79
N TRP A 210 12.10 13.67 -1.24
CA TRP A 210 10.65 13.65 -1.06
C TRP A 210 10.25 13.29 0.38
N MET A 211 10.91 12.30 0.98
CA MET A 211 10.70 11.92 2.38
C MET A 211 10.93 13.08 3.34
N LYS A 212 11.92 13.94 3.08
CA LYS A 212 12.20 15.14 3.87
C LYS A 212 11.14 16.24 3.74
N LYS A 213 10.37 16.26 2.66
CA LYS A 213 9.31 17.26 2.42
C LYS A 213 7.99 16.89 3.08
N ALA A 214 7.73 15.61 3.32
CA ALA A 214 6.44 15.13 3.79
C ALA A 214 6.20 15.44 5.29
N ASP A 215 4.98 15.87 5.63
CA ASP A 215 4.55 16.00 7.03
C ASP A 215 4.32 14.64 7.69
N CYS A 216 3.85 13.67 6.90
CA CYS A 216 3.57 12.30 7.31
C CYS A 216 4.23 11.30 6.37
N LEU A 217 4.81 10.25 6.93
CA LEU A 217 5.37 9.12 6.20
C LEU A 217 4.52 7.88 6.49
N LEU A 218 3.99 7.25 5.44
CA LEU A 218 3.31 5.95 5.51
C LEU A 218 4.10 4.97 4.61
N ILE A 219 5.02 4.23 5.23
CA ILE A 219 6.13 3.57 4.54
C ILE A 219 6.11 2.07 4.85
N ASP A 220 6.71 1.28 3.97
CA ASP A 220 7.01 -0.14 4.11
C ASP A 220 7.43 -0.54 5.54
N GLY A 221 6.79 -1.59 6.05
CA GLY A 221 7.10 -2.26 7.31
C GLY A 221 7.16 -3.77 7.17
N THR A 222 7.50 -4.26 5.98
CA THR A 222 7.32 -5.66 5.58
C THR A 222 8.06 -6.59 6.51
N LEU A 223 9.37 -6.39 6.71
CA LEU A 223 10.22 -7.27 7.52
C LEU A 223 10.96 -6.50 8.61
N TRP A 224 11.10 -7.13 9.77
CA TRP A 224 11.97 -6.64 10.83
C TRP A 224 13.45 -6.85 10.50
N ARG A 225 13.78 -8.03 9.96
CA ARG A 225 15.14 -8.42 9.53
C ARG A 225 15.14 -8.90 8.09
N ASP A 226 16.25 -8.73 7.38
CA ASP A 226 16.35 -9.10 5.97
C ASP A 226 16.14 -10.60 5.73
N ASN A 227 16.57 -11.46 6.67
CA ASN A 227 16.46 -12.91 6.60
C ASN A 227 15.23 -13.49 7.33
N GLU A 228 14.24 -12.66 7.70
CA GLU A 228 13.12 -13.04 8.57
C GLU A 228 12.32 -14.27 8.06
N LEU A 229 12.10 -14.38 6.74
CA LEU A 229 11.39 -15.53 6.16
C LEU A 229 12.16 -16.85 6.32
N ALA A 230 13.50 -16.79 6.24
CA ALA A 230 14.36 -17.94 6.44
C ALA A 230 14.41 -18.34 7.93
N ASP A 231 14.53 -17.35 8.82
CA ASP A 231 14.56 -17.57 10.28
C ASP A 231 13.25 -18.16 10.81
N THR A 232 12.12 -17.78 10.21
CA THR A 232 10.79 -18.32 10.54
C THR A 232 10.46 -19.63 9.82
N GLY A 233 11.30 -20.07 8.88
CA GLY A 233 11.15 -21.32 8.14
C GLY A 233 10.02 -21.34 7.09
N VAL A 234 9.49 -20.17 6.72
CA VAL A 234 8.36 -20.06 5.77
C VAL A 234 8.78 -19.67 4.35
N GLY A 235 10.06 -19.36 4.14
CA GLY A 235 10.59 -18.99 2.83
C GLY A 235 12.12 -18.99 2.79
N ARG A 236 12.68 -18.67 1.62
CA ARG A 236 14.14 -18.53 1.42
C ARG A 236 14.56 -17.14 0.93
N ASN A 237 13.60 -16.36 0.44
CA ASN A 237 13.88 -15.02 -0.09
C ASN A 237 14.20 -14.07 1.06
N THR A 238 15.20 -13.22 0.84
CA THR A 238 15.51 -12.08 1.71
C THR A 238 14.56 -10.91 1.42
N GLY A 239 14.52 -9.91 2.31
CA GLY A 239 13.87 -8.63 2.05
C GLY A 239 14.38 -7.98 0.77
N LYS A 240 15.72 -7.98 0.57
CA LYS A 240 16.35 -7.47 -0.66
C LYS A 240 15.88 -8.21 -1.92
N ASP A 241 15.74 -9.53 -1.89
CA ASP A 241 15.21 -10.30 -3.03
C ASP A 241 13.78 -9.90 -3.40
N MET A 242 13.02 -9.43 -2.41
CA MET A 242 11.64 -8.98 -2.56
C MET A 242 11.52 -7.46 -2.77
N GLY A 243 12.63 -6.71 -2.70
CA GLY A 243 12.63 -5.25 -2.86
C GLY A 243 12.19 -4.48 -1.60
N HIS A 244 12.40 -5.05 -0.41
CA HIS A 244 12.04 -4.44 0.87
C HIS A 244 13.28 -4.17 1.74
N LEU A 245 13.39 -2.95 2.29
CA LEU A 245 14.40 -2.58 3.26
C LEU A 245 13.95 -2.98 4.67
N ALA A 246 14.67 -3.91 5.30
CA ALA A 246 14.36 -4.35 6.66
C ALA A 246 14.47 -3.23 7.70
N LEU A 247 13.64 -3.31 8.76
CA LEU A 247 13.52 -2.25 9.76
C LEU A 247 14.73 -2.13 10.69
N SER A 248 15.26 -3.25 11.19
CA SER A 248 16.17 -3.29 12.35
C SER A 248 17.66 -3.33 12.03
N GLU A 249 18.03 -3.32 10.74
CA GLU A 249 19.43 -3.27 10.31
C GLU A 249 20.11 -1.97 10.79
N GLU A 250 21.44 -1.97 10.90
CA GLU A 250 22.21 -0.78 11.36
C GLU A 250 21.92 0.47 10.50
N THR A 251 21.81 0.27 9.19
CA THR A 251 21.35 1.26 8.19
C THR A 251 19.93 0.97 7.71
N GLY A 252 19.11 0.33 8.55
CA GLY A 252 17.75 -0.08 8.24
C GLY A 252 16.76 1.07 8.26
N LEU A 253 15.52 0.76 7.88
CA LEU A 253 14.48 1.77 7.70
C LEU A 253 14.13 2.49 9.00
N ALA A 254 14.14 1.82 10.17
CA ALA A 254 13.85 2.49 11.44
C ALA A 254 14.93 3.55 11.79
N ALA A 255 16.21 3.25 11.53
CA ALA A 255 17.31 4.20 11.72
C ALA A 255 17.16 5.40 10.78
N LEU A 256 16.82 5.18 9.50
CA LEU A 256 16.56 6.24 8.54
C LEU A 256 15.38 7.13 8.97
N LEU A 257 14.24 6.53 9.33
CA LEU A 257 13.03 7.25 9.74
C LEU A 257 13.28 8.21 10.91
N ARG A 258 14.16 7.86 11.84
CA ARG A 258 14.55 8.75 12.96
C ARG A 258 15.23 10.04 12.50
N THR A 259 15.93 10.03 11.36
CA THR A 259 16.63 11.20 10.84
C THR A 259 15.72 12.17 10.09
N LEU A 260 14.50 11.74 9.74
CA LEU A 260 13.59 12.51 8.89
C LEU A 260 12.72 13.46 9.71
N PRO A 261 12.40 14.66 9.17
CA PRO A 261 11.69 15.72 9.89
C PRO A 261 10.18 15.51 9.99
N ALA A 262 9.63 14.50 9.29
CA ALA A 262 8.19 14.22 9.29
C ALA A 262 7.65 14.08 10.72
N LYS A 263 6.49 14.71 10.98
CA LYS A 263 5.87 14.73 12.32
C LYS A 263 5.29 13.38 12.71
N ARG A 264 4.81 12.63 11.71
CA ARG A 264 4.18 11.32 11.89
C ARG A 264 4.84 10.30 10.98
N LYS A 265 5.21 9.14 11.52
CA LYS A 265 5.95 8.08 10.82
C LYS A 265 5.23 6.78 11.10
N ILE A 266 4.68 6.15 10.08
CA ILE A 266 3.76 5.02 10.21
C ILE A 266 4.22 3.92 9.27
N LEU A 267 4.35 2.71 9.79
CA LEU A 267 4.65 1.52 9.01
C LEU A 267 3.36 0.88 8.49
N ILE A 268 3.37 0.46 7.23
CA ILE A 268 2.28 -0.26 6.54
C ILE A 268 2.86 -1.42 5.73
N HIS A 269 2.02 -2.27 5.14
CA HIS A 269 2.44 -3.42 4.33
C HIS A 269 3.32 -4.38 5.16
N ILE A 270 2.80 -4.82 6.30
CA ILE A 270 3.55 -5.58 7.29
C ILE A 270 3.40 -7.08 7.04
N ASN A 271 4.49 -7.83 6.88
CA ASN A 271 4.40 -9.26 6.62
C ASN A 271 3.95 -10.03 7.87
N ASN A 272 3.27 -11.15 7.66
CA ASN A 272 2.73 -11.96 8.76
C ASN A 272 3.80 -12.53 9.71
N THR A 273 5.06 -12.60 9.29
CA THR A 273 6.20 -13.04 10.10
C THR A 273 6.76 -11.95 11.02
N ASN A 274 6.41 -10.68 10.78
CA ASN A 274 7.10 -9.57 11.41
C ASN A 274 6.72 -9.46 12.90
N PRO A 275 7.68 -9.49 13.84
CA PRO A 275 7.40 -9.43 15.27
C PRO A 275 6.65 -8.16 15.71
N ILE A 276 6.69 -7.06 14.94
CA ILE A 276 5.99 -5.81 15.28
C ILE A 276 4.45 -5.94 15.31
N LEU A 277 3.92 -7.06 14.78
CA LEU A 277 2.51 -7.42 14.85
C LEU A 277 2.09 -7.89 16.25
N ASP A 278 3.03 -8.45 17.03
CA ASP A 278 2.84 -8.78 18.44
C ASP A 278 2.99 -7.49 19.26
N GLU A 279 1.87 -7.01 19.82
CA GLU A 279 1.78 -5.74 20.54
C GLU A 279 2.66 -5.72 21.80
N ASP A 280 3.01 -6.89 22.35
CA ASP A 280 3.85 -7.06 23.54
C ASP A 280 5.32 -7.35 23.19
N SER A 281 5.69 -7.33 21.91
CA SER A 281 7.06 -7.60 21.47
C SER A 281 8.04 -6.47 21.81
N ALA A 282 9.31 -6.82 22.02
CA ALA A 282 10.38 -5.84 22.22
C ALA A 282 10.54 -4.94 20.98
N GLU A 283 10.35 -5.51 19.79
CA GLU A 283 10.38 -4.83 18.50
C GLU A 283 9.29 -3.76 18.41
N ARG A 284 8.05 -4.08 18.81
CA ARG A 284 6.95 -3.11 18.87
C ARG A 284 7.21 -1.99 19.88
N HIS A 285 7.72 -2.34 21.05
CA HIS A 285 8.09 -1.34 22.06
C HIS A 285 9.21 -0.41 21.58
N MET A 286 10.22 -0.95 20.88
CA MET A 286 11.30 -0.14 20.30
C MET A 286 10.77 0.91 19.31
N LEU A 287 9.88 0.52 18.40
CA LEU A 287 9.28 1.45 17.44
C LEU A 287 8.48 2.56 18.16
N THR A 288 7.69 2.18 19.16
CA THR A 288 6.90 3.12 19.97
C THR A 288 7.80 4.15 20.66
N GLN A 289 8.91 3.71 21.27
CA GLN A 289 9.90 4.61 21.89
C GLN A 289 10.57 5.56 20.89
N GLN A 290 10.66 5.15 19.62
CA GLN A 290 11.22 5.95 18.54
C GLN A 290 10.18 6.86 17.85
N GLY A 291 8.92 6.84 18.31
CA GLY A 291 7.83 7.60 17.69
C GLY A 291 7.47 7.10 16.29
N ILE A 292 7.69 5.81 16.02
CA ILE A 292 7.29 5.13 14.79
C ILE A 292 6.05 4.29 15.10
N GLU A 293 4.94 4.64 14.46
CA GLU A 293 3.67 3.93 14.58
C GLU A 293 3.62 2.73 13.64
N VAL A 294 2.78 1.76 13.97
CA VAL A 294 2.51 0.59 13.13
C VAL A 294 1.02 0.59 12.82
N SER A 295 0.68 0.58 11.53
CA SER A 295 -0.70 0.68 11.10
C SER A 295 -1.54 -0.57 11.42
N TRP A 296 -2.85 -0.39 11.37
CA TRP A 296 -3.85 -1.43 11.52
C TRP A 296 -5.04 -1.13 10.61
N ASP A 297 -5.81 -2.16 10.25
CA ASP A 297 -7.01 -2.01 9.44
C ASP A 297 -8.03 -1.12 10.17
N GLY A 298 -8.55 -0.12 9.48
CA GLY A 298 -9.46 0.90 10.05
C GLY A 298 -8.75 2.11 10.66
N MET A 299 -7.41 2.15 10.68
CA MET A 299 -6.67 3.34 11.12
C MET A 299 -7.06 4.55 10.27
N THR A 300 -7.40 5.66 10.93
CA THR A 300 -7.68 6.95 10.28
C THR A 300 -6.53 7.93 10.57
N ILE A 301 -6.05 8.60 9.53
CA ILE A 301 -5.01 9.62 9.59
C ILE A 301 -5.61 10.89 9.01
N ASP A 302 -5.73 11.93 9.84
CA ASP A 302 -6.17 13.25 9.42
C ASP A 302 -4.96 14.18 9.36
N LEU A 303 -4.76 14.82 8.19
CA LEU A 303 -3.69 15.77 7.90
C LEU A 303 -4.26 17.14 7.56
#